data_AF-D2ZS73-F1
#
_entry.id   AF-D2ZS73-F1
#
_cell.length_a   1.000
_cell.length_b   1.000
_cell.length_c   1.000
_cell.angle_alpha   90.00
_cell.angle_beta   90.00
_cell.angle_gamma   90.00
#
_symmetry.space_group_name_H-M   'P 1'
#
loop_
_entity.id
_entity.type
_entity.pdbx_description
1 polymer ?
#
loop_
_entity_poly.entity_id
_entity_poly.type
_entity_poly.pdbx_seq_one_letter_code
_entity_poly.pdbx_strand_id
1 'polypeptide(L)'
;MIDVNLFFYVGIFLAIVGSLATAWGPGVKDPIIRTFNTEVASIGVCLVLLTYNHVLALLTLLATTVVITFVLFRAIIRLEEMGADV
;
A
#
# COMPACT_ATOMS: atom_id res chain seq x y z
N MET A 1 -21.54 14.31 -10.15
CA MET A 1 -21.37 13.38 -9.00
C MET A 1 -20.45 12.27 -9.49
N ILE A 2 -19.34 12.00 -8.80
CA ILE A 2 -18.50 10.85 -9.13
C ILE A 2 -19.30 9.59 -8.83
N ASP A 3 -19.44 8.69 -9.81
CA ASP A 3 -20.15 7.43 -9.63
C ASP A 3 -19.45 6.57 -8.59
N VAL A 4 -20.20 6.03 -7.63
CA VAL A 4 -19.68 5.11 -6.60
C VAL A 4 -19.01 3.89 -7.26
N ASN A 5 -19.53 3.47 -8.41
CA ASN A 5 -18.94 2.40 -9.22
C ASN A 5 -17.53 2.75 -9.74
N LEU A 6 -17.20 4.03 -9.95
CA LEU A 6 -15.87 4.45 -10.36
C LEU A 6 -14.83 4.13 -9.29
N PHE A 7 -15.16 4.37 -8.01
CA PHE A 7 -14.26 4.05 -6.90
C PHE A 7 -13.99 2.56 -6.79
N PHE A 8 -14.98 1.72 -7.06
CA PHE A 8 -14.81 0.27 -7.09
C PHE A 8 -13.82 -0.17 -8.18
N TYR A 9 -14.01 0.28 -9.42
CA TYR A 9 -13.13 -0.10 -10.54
C TYR A 9 -11.71 0.46 -10.39
N VAL A 10 -11.59 1.72 -9.97
CA VAL A 10 -10.28 2.32 -9.66
C VAL A 10 -9.62 1.62 -8.49
N GLY A 11 -10.39 1.26 -7.46
CA GLY A 11 -9.90 0.52 -6.30
C GLY A 11 -9.32 -0.84 -6.68
N ILE A 12 -10.04 -1.62 -7.48
CA ILE A 12 -9.55 -2.90 -8.02
C ILE A 12 -8.29 -2.70 -8.86
N PHE A 13 -8.30 -1.71 -9.77
CA PHE A 13 -7.15 -1.42 -10.62
C PHE A 13 -5.90 -1.09 -9.80
N LEU A 14 -6.02 -0.20 -8.81
CA LEU A 14 -4.92 0.19 -7.94
C LEU A 14 -4.45 -0.97 -7.05
N ALA A 15 -5.36 -1.82 -6.57
CA ALA A 15 -4.99 -3.00 -5.79
C ALA A 15 -4.12 -3.96 -6.63
N ILE A 16 -4.53 -4.24 -7.87
CA ILE A 16 -3.78 -5.12 -8.78
C ILE A 16 -2.43 -4.50 -9.15
N VAL A 17 -2.44 -3.25 -9.63
CA VAL A 17 -1.23 -2.57 -10.10
C VAL A 17 -0.26 -2.32 -8.95
N GLY A 18 -0.72 -1.92 -7.77
CA GLY A 18 0.12 -1.73 -6.58
C GLY A 18 0.76 -3.04 -6.11
N SER A 19 0.01 -4.15 -6.11
CA SER A 19 0.55 -5.47 -5.78
C SER A 19 1.62 -5.92 -6.78
N LEU A 20 1.36 -5.76 -8.08
CA LEU A 20 2.35 -6.06 -9.12
C LEU A 20 3.56 -5.14 -9.04
N ALA A 21 3.36 -3.84 -8.77
CA ALA A 21 4.42 -2.87 -8.60
C ALA A 21 5.29 -3.17 -7.38
N THR A 22 4.73 -3.79 -6.35
CA THR A 22 5.50 -4.23 -5.17
C THR A 22 6.42 -5.42 -5.51
N ALA A 23 5.96 -6.35 -6.34
CA ALA A 23 6.70 -7.57 -6.66
C ALA A 23 7.69 -7.39 -7.83
N TRP A 24 7.28 -6.69 -8.89
CA TRP A 24 8.01 -6.56 -10.16
C TRP A 24 8.00 -5.13 -10.73
N GLY A 25 7.57 -4.15 -9.95
CA GLY A 25 7.55 -2.76 -10.39
C GLY A 25 8.93 -2.13 -10.57
N PRO A 26 8.96 -0.93 -11.17
CA PRO A 26 10.18 -0.14 -11.27
C PRO A 26 10.69 0.21 -9.86
N GLY A 27 12.00 0.06 -9.65
CA GLY A 27 12.64 0.41 -8.38
C GLY A 27 12.40 -0.56 -7.22
N VAL A 28 11.79 -1.74 -7.44
CA VAL A 28 11.50 -2.73 -6.38
C VAL A 28 12.73 -3.27 -5.63
N LYS A 29 13.92 -3.12 -6.22
CA LYS A 29 15.17 -3.46 -5.53
C LYS A 29 15.42 -2.57 -4.32
N ASP A 30 15.01 -1.30 -4.38
CA ASP A 30 15.07 -0.41 -3.24
C ASP A 30 13.91 -0.74 -2.28
N PRO A 31 14.20 -1.16 -1.03
CA PRO A 31 13.18 -1.55 -0.07
C PRO A 31 12.26 -0.38 0.33
N ILE A 32 12.71 0.87 0.23
CA ILE A 32 11.88 2.06 0.48
C ILE A 32 10.86 2.19 -0.63
N ILE A 33 11.30 2.14 -1.89
CA ILE A 33 10.40 2.22 -3.05
C ILE A 33 9.41 1.06 -3.03
N ARG A 34 9.86 -0.15 -2.69
CA ARG A 34 8.98 -1.31 -2.54
C ARG A 34 7.89 -1.11 -1.49
N THR A 35 8.21 -0.45 -0.38
CA THR A 35 7.24 -0.11 0.68
C THR A 35 6.24 0.95 0.21
N PHE A 36 6.66 1.93 -0.59
CA PHE A 36 5.73 2.87 -1.20
C PHE A 36 4.79 2.20 -2.21
N ASN A 37 5.28 1.22 -2.98
CA ASN A 37 4.44 0.48 -3.93
C ASN A 37 3.35 -0.32 -3.21
N THR A 38 3.58 -0.81 -1.98
CA THR A 38 2.54 -1.48 -1.18
C THR A 38 1.41 -0.53 -0.75
N GLU A 39 1.71 0.75 -0.53
CA GLU A 39 0.68 1.72 -0.15
C GLU A 39 -0.29 2.01 -1.29
N VAL A 40 0.16 1.93 -2.55
CA VAL A 40 -0.73 2.04 -3.73
C VAL A 40 -1.78 0.92 -3.72
N ALA A 41 -1.36 -0.30 -3.37
CA ALA A 41 -2.28 -1.44 -3.24
C ALA A 41 -3.29 -1.22 -2.09
N SER A 42 -2.80 -0.73 -0.95
CA SER A 42 -3.63 -0.40 0.21
C SER A 42 -4.69 0.65 -0.11
N ILE A 43 -4.32 1.72 -0.84
CA ILE A 43 -5.28 2.75 -1.31
C ILE A 43 -6.36 2.13 -2.19
N GLY A 44 -6.01 1.18 -3.05
CA GLY A 44 -6.97 0.43 -3.86
C GLY A 44 -8.02 -0.29 -3.00
N VAL A 45 -7.57 -1.00 -1.96
CA VAL A 45 -8.47 -1.68 -1.01
C VAL A 45 -9.33 -0.68 -0.23
N CYS A 46 -8.77 0.47 0.17
CA CYS A 46 -9.53 1.53 0.82
C CYS A 46 -10.69 2.04 -0.04
N LEU A 47 -10.49 2.23 -1.34
CA LEU A 47 -11.55 2.66 -2.27
C LEU A 47 -12.66 1.62 -2.42
N VAL A 48 -12.30 0.33 -2.41
CA VAL A 48 -13.28 -0.77 -2.42
C VAL A 48 -14.10 -0.76 -1.13
N LEU A 49 -13.46 -0.65 0.04
CA LEU A 49 -14.15 -0.58 1.33
C LEU A 49 -15.06 0.65 1.44
N LEU A 50 -14.64 1.79 0.87
CA LEU A 50 -15.44 3.01 0.79
C LEU A 50 -16.71 2.81 -0.04
N THR A 51 -16.61 2.07 -1.16
CA THR A 51 -17.76 1.74 -2.03
C THR A 51 -18.85 0.98 -1.26
N TYR A 52 -18.45 0.07 -0.37
CA TYR A 52 -19.38 -0.74 0.44
C TYR A 52 -19.72 -0.12 1.80
N ASN A 53 -19.28 1.11 2.07
CA ASN A 53 -19.49 1.79 3.35
C ASN A 53 -19.01 0.99 4.58
N HIS A 54 -17.94 0.20 4.42
CA HIS A 54 -17.32 -0.55 5.51
C HIS A 54 -16.35 0.34 6.31
N VAL A 55 -16.88 1.38 6.96
CA VAL A 55 -16.09 2.44 7.63
C VAL A 55 -15.14 1.89 8.70
N LEU A 56 -15.58 0.90 9.49
CA LEU A 56 -14.75 0.29 10.53
C LEU A 56 -13.50 -0.36 9.92
N ALA A 57 -13.70 -1.18 8.88
CA ALA A 57 -12.59 -1.84 8.17
C ALA A 57 -11.67 -0.83 7.48
N LEU A 58 -12.24 0.22 6.87
CA LEU A 58 -11.51 1.29 6.20
C LEU A 58 -10.55 2.00 7.17
N LEU A 59 -11.05 2.44 8.33
CA LEU A 59 -10.25 3.14 9.33
C LEU A 59 -9.21 2.24 9.96
N THR A 60 -9.54 0.97 10.22
CA THR A 60 -8.57 -0.01 10.72
C THR A 60 -7.44 -0.23 9.71
N LEU A 61 -7.76 -0.36 8.43
CA LEU A 61 -6.76 -0.53 7.37
C LEU A 61 -5.84 0.69 7.30
N LEU A 62 -6.40 1.90 7.24
CA LEU A 62 -5.63 3.14 7.20
C LEU A 62 -4.70 3.30 8.42
N ALA A 63 -5.21 3.06 9.62
CA ALA A 63 -4.38 3.14 10.83
C ALA A 63 -3.26 2.10 10.81
N THR A 64 -3.58 0.87 10.38
CA THR A 64 -2.63 -0.24 10.38
C THR A 64 -1.54 -0.06 9.33
N THR A 65 -1.85 0.45 8.14
CA THR A 65 -0.85 0.63 7.07
C THR A 65 0.17 1.70 7.43
N VAL A 66 -0.26 2.78 8.08
CA VAL A 66 0.63 3.81 8.64
C VAL A 66 1.58 3.20 9.68
N VAL A 67 1.05 2.42 10.63
CA VAL A 67 1.88 1.76 11.65
C VAL A 67 2.87 0.78 11.02
N ILE A 68 2.42 -0.05 10.07
CA ILE A 68 3.28 -1.00 9.35
C ILE A 68 4.37 -0.27 8.59
N THR A 69 4.06 0.83 7.89
CA THR A 69 5.03 1.63 7.15
C THR A 69 6.13 2.16 8.06
N PHE A 70 5.78 2.68 9.25
CA PHE A 70 6.77 3.10 10.24
C PHE A 70 7.66 1.95 10.73
N VAL A 71 7.08 0.79 10.98
CA VAL A 71 7.83 -0.40 11.41
C VAL A 71 8.78 -0.87 10.31
N LEU A 72 8.32 -0.89 9.05
CA LEU A 72 9.11 -1.28 7.89
C LEU A 72 10.27 -0.31 7.64
N PHE A 73 10.04 1.00 7.66
CA PHE A 73 11.12 1.99 7.53
C PHE A 73 12.17 1.84 8.64
N ARG A 74 11.74 1.61 9.88
CA ARG A 74 12.68 1.34 10.97
C ARG A 74 13.50 0.06 10.72
N ALA A 75 12.87 -0.99 10.19
CA ALA A 75 13.56 -2.21 9.84
C ALA A 75 14.57 -2.01 8.69
N ILE A 76 14.19 -1.24 7.67
CA ILE A 76 15.03 -0.94 6.51
C ILE A 76 16.28 -0.16 6.94
N ILE A 77 16.11 0.94 7.68
CA ILE A 77 17.23 1.75 8.17
C ILE A 77 18.20 0.90 9.00
N ARG A 78 17.67 0.01 9.85
CA ARG A 78 18.50 -0.86 10.68
C ARG A 78 19.27 -1.91 9.85
N LEU A 79 18.67 -2.42 8.77
CA LEU A 79 19.35 -3.35 7.87
C LEU A 79 20.49 -2.65 7.11
N GLU A 80 20.25 -1.41 6.68
CA GLU A 80 21.25 -0.56 6.04
C GLU A 80 22.42 -0.26 6.99
N GLU A 81 22.15 0.08 8.27
CA GLU A 81 23.16 0.28 9.31
C GLU A 81 24.01 -0.97 9.60
N MET A 82 23.43 -2.17 9.45
CA MET A 82 24.13 -3.43 9.69
C MET A 82 25.01 -3.87 8.52
N GLY A 83 25.09 -3.09 7.44
CA GLY A 83 25.85 -3.43 6.24
C GLY A 83 25.32 -4.67 5.51
N ALA A 84 24.05 -5.02 5.75
CA ALA A 84 23.38 -6.03 4.95
C ALA A 84 23.14 -5.42 3.56
N ASP A 85 23.73 -6.00 2.53
CA ASP A 85 23.47 -5.64 1.13
C ASP A 85 21.97 -5.93 0.87
N VAL A 86 21.15 -4.88 0.81
CA VAL A 86 19.69 -4.94 0.60
C VAL A 86 19.32 -4.80 -0.86
#